data_AF-J2ZU92-F1
#
_entry.id   AF-J2ZU92-F1
#
_cell.length_a   1.000
_cell.length_b   1.000
_cell.length_c   1.000
_cell.angle_alpha   90.00
_cell.angle_beta   90.00
_cell.angle_gamma   90.00
#
_symmetry.space_group_name_H-M   'P 1'
#
loop_
_entity.id
_entity.type
_entity.pdbx_description
1 polymer ?
#
loop_
_entity_poly.entity_id
_entity_poly.type
_entity_poly.pdbx_seq_one_letter_code
_entity_poly.pdbx_strand_id
1 'polypeptide(L)'
;MALRPFSTLTNLFPNLGPSGASAEAKVLGAPPYLATALVAEVAGYSPELKNAISFWTENNGKIVPFMSDEDRRGALDAFCTEFKTRRDYYKAQTNLTTSTASLEAIALRFAKKVKLSSDQLRQPRHSFSTPPAHIYRGEAIELRSVHATYRVGQIVTWDLPKSCTLNDNFVPLHFAWKQYHQNFRKVSMPAGILLEIELDPTKAASLLWAGWVTAPNPLYDMRWQQEIIVLPQFRFEVLSCMIVHTAGGPLYEVKAREIYGKRWSAIRTYVSPGLP
;
A
#
# COMPACT_ATOMS: atom_id res chain seq x y z
N MET A 1 -4.14 -21.47 17.86
CA MET A 1 -4.81 -22.01 16.65
C MET A 1 -3.74 -22.40 15.66
N ALA A 2 -3.81 -23.58 15.05
CA ALA A 2 -2.88 -23.99 14.01
C ALA A 2 -2.99 -23.03 12.81
N LEU A 3 -1.84 -22.61 12.27
CA LEU A 3 -1.77 -21.87 11.00
C LEU A 3 -2.46 -22.71 9.93
N ARG A 4 -3.58 -22.23 9.39
CA ARG A 4 -4.22 -22.86 8.25
C ARG A 4 -3.38 -22.53 7.00
N PRO A 5 -3.05 -23.51 6.15
CA PRO A 5 -2.34 -23.24 4.91
C PRO A 5 -3.15 -22.27 4.04
N PHE A 6 -2.47 -21.35 3.37
CA PHE A 6 -3.07 -20.34 2.48
C PHE A 6 -4.10 -20.91 1.48
N SER A 7 -3.84 -22.10 0.94
CA SER A 7 -4.75 -22.83 0.02
C SER A 7 -6.09 -23.23 0.63
N THR A 8 -6.21 -23.28 1.96
CA THR A 8 -7.46 -23.61 2.67
C THR A 8 -8.33 -22.38 2.97
N LEU A 9 -7.79 -21.17 2.77
CA LEU A 9 -8.47 -19.90 3.08
C LEU A 9 -9.25 -19.34 1.90
N THR A 10 -8.86 -19.71 0.68
CA THR A 10 -9.40 -19.21 -0.59
C THR A 10 -10.89 -19.54 -0.75
N ASN A 11 -11.37 -20.59 -0.09
CA ASN A 11 -12.80 -20.95 -0.01
C ASN A 11 -13.65 -19.87 0.70
N LEU A 12 -13.03 -18.99 1.50
CA LEU A 12 -13.73 -17.88 2.17
C LEU A 12 -13.95 -16.67 1.25
N PHE A 13 -13.39 -16.65 0.04
CA PHE A 13 -13.34 -15.47 -0.82
C PHE A 13 -14.68 -14.98 -1.45
N PRO A 14 -15.83 -15.68 -1.40
CA PRO A 14 -17.09 -14.97 -1.57
C PRO A 14 -17.64 -14.38 -0.27
N ASN A 15 -17.41 -15.05 0.86
CA ASN A 15 -18.23 -14.91 2.08
C ASN A 15 -17.48 -14.34 3.29
N LEU A 16 -16.29 -13.78 3.08
CA LEU A 16 -15.48 -13.20 4.16
C LEU A 16 -16.30 -12.15 4.94
N GLY A 17 -17.02 -11.27 4.25
CA GLY A 17 -17.81 -10.19 4.86
C GLY A 17 -16.94 -9.00 5.32
N PRO A 18 -17.56 -7.86 5.70
CA PRO A 18 -16.84 -6.61 5.97
C PRO A 18 -15.86 -6.68 7.15
N SER A 19 -16.12 -7.55 8.13
CA SER A 19 -15.26 -7.80 9.29
C SER A 19 -14.29 -8.98 9.09
N GLY A 20 -14.31 -9.57 7.90
CA GLY A 20 -14.30 -11.01 7.69
C GLY A 20 -13.11 -11.86 8.10
N ALA A 21 -11.95 -11.25 8.33
CA ALA A 21 -10.78 -11.99 8.81
C ALA A 21 -10.01 -11.26 9.92
N SER A 22 -10.57 -10.15 10.43
CA SER A 22 -9.88 -9.35 11.46
C SER A 22 -9.67 -10.14 12.74
N ALA A 23 -10.64 -10.96 13.17
CA ALA A 23 -10.52 -11.76 14.38
C ALA A 23 -9.44 -12.84 14.26
N GLU A 24 -9.36 -13.55 13.14
CA GLU A 24 -8.37 -14.61 12.92
C GLU A 24 -6.97 -14.01 12.70
N ALA A 25 -6.86 -12.91 11.97
CA ALA A 25 -5.60 -12.22 11.76
C ALA A 25 -5.06 -11.54 13.03
N LYS A 26 -5.94 -11.06 13.94
CA LYS A 26 -5.56 -10.48 15.25
C LYS A 26 -4.80 -11.44 16.16
N VAL A 27 -4.97 -12.76 15.98
CA VAL A 27 -4.26 -13.78 16.76
C VAL A 27 -2.80 -13.90 16.31
N LEU A 28 -2.48 -13.47 15.09
CA LEU A 28 -1.17 -13.61 14.49
C LEU A 28 -0.35 -12.35 14.78
N GLY A 29 0.57 -12.46 15.73
CA GLY A 29 1.61 -11.45 15.95
C GLY A 29 2.65 -11.45 14.83
N ALA A 30 3.54 -10.45 14.82
CA ALA A 30 4.67 -10.42 13.89
C ALA A 30 5.53 -11.69 14.03
N PRO A 31 6.19 -12.15 12.95
CA PRO A 31 7.03 -13.34 13.01
C PRO A 31 8.08 -13.22 14.14
N PRO A 32 8.20 -14.22 15.04
CA PRO A 32 9.07 -14.09 16.22
C PRO A 32 10.54 -13.77 15.89
N TYR A 33 11.05 -14.29 14.77
CA TYR A 33 12.42 -14.04 14.32
C TYR A 33 12.68 -12.58 13.92
N LEU A 34 11.63 -11.80 13.62
CA LEU A 34 11.73 -10.37 13.28
C LEU A 34 11.48 -9.45 14.48
N ALA A 35 11.03 -9.96 15.62
CA ALA A 35 10.53 -9.12 16.73
C ALA A 35 11.56 -8.07 17.17
N THR A 36 12.81 -8.46 17.39
CA THR A 36 13.89 -7.56 17.78
C THR A 36 14.24 -6.55 16.68
N ALA A 37 14.28 -7.00 15.42
CA ALA A 37 14.57 -6.14 14.28
C ALA A 37 13.50 -5.06 14.13
N LEU A 38 12.23 -5.43 14.22
CA LEU A 38 11.10 -4.49 14.11
C LEU A 38 11.14 -3.42 15.21
N VAL A 39 11.55 -3.75 16.43
CA VAL A 39 11.73 -2.77 17.52
C VAL A 39 12.89 -1.81 17.20
N ALA A 40 14.02 -2.34 16.73
CA ALA A 40 15.18 -1.54 16.35
C ALA A 40 14.87 -0.57 15.20
N GLU A 41 14.12 -1.01 14.19
CA GLU A 41 13.66 -0.15 13.09
C GLU A 41 12.87 1.05 13.61
N VAL A 42 11.89 0.86 14.50
CA VAL A 42 11.09 1.96 15.06
C VAL A 42 11.94 2.90 15.91
N ALA A 43 12.89 2.36 16.67
CA ALA A 43 13.84 3.18 17.44
C ALA A 43 14.67 4.09 16.53
N GLY A 44 15.03 3.61 15.33
CA GLY A 44 15.78 4.37 14.32
C GLY A 44 14.97 5.46 13.61
N TYR A 45 13.64 5.46 13.67
CA TYR A 45 12.82 6.46 12.98
C TYR A 45 12.88 7.82 13.66
N SER A 46 13.11 8.86 12.85
CA SER A 46 13.00 10.26 13.30
C SER A 46 11.56 10.58 13.73
N PRO A 47 11.34 11.60 14.58
CA PRO A 47 10.01 12.04 14.95
C PRO A 47 9.11 12.38 13.75
N GLU A 48 9.67 12.99 12.71
CA GLU A 48 8.95 13.37 11.48
C GLU A 48 8.49 12.14 10.71
N LEU A 49 9.35 11.13 10.58
CA LEU A 49 9.00 9.88 9.93
C LEU A 49 7.95 9.11 10.73
N LYS A 50 8.09 9.04 12.06
CA LYS A 50 7.07 8.42 12.93
C LYS A 50 5.70 9.07 12.72
N ASN A 51 5.66 10.40 12.68
CA ASN A 51 4.43 11.14 12.39
C ASN A 51 3.90 10.86 10.99
N ALA A 52 4.77 10.75 9.98
CA ALA A 52 4.36 10.42 8.62
C ALA A 52 3.77 9.01 8.50
N ILE A 53 4.39 8.01 9.14
CA ILE A 53 3.91 6.62 9.18
C ILE A 53 2.57 6.55 9.94
N SER A 54 2.46 7.18 11.10
CA SER A 54 1.19 7.23 11.86
C SER A 54 0.08 7.92 11.07
N PHE A 55 0.39 8.95 10.28
CA PHE A 55 -0.60 9.58 9.42
C PHE A 55 -0.98 8.68 8.23
N TRP A 56 -0.01 7.92 7.68
CA TRP A 56 -0.22 6.97 6.59
C TRP A 56 -1.22 5.87 6.91
N THR A 57 -1.12 5.23 8.08
CA THR A 57 -1.96 4.07 8.43
C THR A 57 -3.46 4.37 8.34
N GLU A 58 -3.85 5.62 8.60
CA GLU A 58 -5.23 6.08 8.49
C GLU A 58 -5.55 6.81 7.18
N ASN A 59 -4.55 7.41 6.52
CA ASN A 59 -4.75 8.35 5.42
C ASN A 59 -4.01 7.98 4.13
N ASN A 60 -3.56 6.74 3.95
CA ASN A 60 -2.89 6.30 2.73
C ASN A 60 -3.71 6.59 1.45
N GLY A 61 -5.04 6.47 1.52
CA GLY A 61 -5.97 6.81 0.44
C GLY A 61 -6.10 8.31 0.14
N LYS A 62 -5.43 9.18 0.90
CA LYS A 62 -5.28 10.62 0.63
C LYS A 62 -3.85 10.96 0.22
N ILE A 63 -2.86 10.34 0.87
CA ILE A 63 -1.44 10.55 0.57
C ILE A 63 -1.10 10.05 -0.84
N VAL A 64 -1.52 8.83 -1.21
CA VAL A 64 -1.17 8.25 -2.52
C VAL A 64 -1.76 9.06 -3.70
N PRO A 65 -3.04 9.47 -3.68
CA PRO A 65 -3.55 10.37 -4.72
C PRO A 65 -2.83 11.72 -4.78
N PHE A 66 -2.53 12.31 -3.62
CA PHE A 66 -1.76 13.56 -3.55
C PHE A 66 -0.39 13.39 -4.21
N MET A 67 0.34 12.32 -3.86
CA MET A 67 1.63 11.98 -4.46
C MET A 67 1.54 11.83 -5.99
N SER A 68 0.51 11.13 -6.47
CA SER A 68 0.26 10.98 -7.91
C SER A 68 0.01 12.32 -8.60
N ASP A 69 -0.68 13.25 -7.93
CA ASP A 69 -0.93 14.57 -8.45
C ASP A 69 0.32 15.45 -8.41
N GLU A 70 1.18 15.33 -7.41
CA GLU A 70 2.49 15.99 -7.38
C GLU A 70 3.33 15.59 -8.59
N ASP A 71 3.39 14.30 -8.91
CA ASP A 71 4.16 13.80 -10.05
C ASP A 71 3.59 14.26 -11.40
N ARG A 72 2.25 14.40 -11.51
CA ARG A 72 1.57 14.76 -12.75
C ARG A 72 1.45 16.27 -13.00
N ARG A 73 1.22 17.05 -11.95
CA ARG A 73 0.83 18.48 -12.03
C ARG A 73 1.78 19.41 -11.27
N GLY A 74 2.71 18.88 -10.49
CA GLY A 74 3.64 19.63 -9.67
C GLY A 74 3.11 19.87 -8.24
N ALA A 75 4.05 20.08 -7.31
CA ALA A 75 3.78 20.13 -5.88
C ALA A 75 2.81 21.25 -5.45
N LEU A 76 2.91 22.43 -6.06
CA LEU A 76 2.05 23.57 -5.70
C LEU A 76 0.59 23.31 -6.10
N ASP A 77 0.35 22.80 -7.32
CA ASP A 77 -1.01 22.52 -7.79
C ASP A 77 -1.68 21.38 -7.01
N ALA A 78 -0.93 20.31 -6.72
CA ALA A 78 -1.39 19.22 -5.85
C ALA A 78 -1.77 19.74 -4.46
N PHE A 79 -0.94 20.60 -3.86
CA PHE A 79 -1.21 21.23 -2.56
C PHE A 79 -2.47 22.09 -2.58
N CYS A 80 -2.59 22.98 -3.57
CA CYS A 80 -3.77 23.83 -3.72
C CYS A 80 -5.04 23.00 -3.95
N THR A 81 -4.95 21.90 -4.71
CA THR A 81 -6.07 20.99 -4.93
C THR A 81 -6.51 20.32 -3.63
N GLU A 82 -5.59 19.68 -2.89
CA GLU A 82 -5.93 19.00 -1.63
C GLU A 82 -6.51 19.96 -0.59
N PHE A 83 -5.94 21.18 -0.50
CA PHE A 83 -6.49 22.23 0.36
C PHE A 83 -7.94 22.57 0.00
N LYS A 84 -8.24 22.83 -1.28
CA LYS A 84 -9.60 23.14 -1.76
C LYS A 84 -10.55 21.96 -1.48
N THR A 85 -10.15 20.74 -1.82
CA THR A 85 -10.94 19.53 -1.57
C THR A 85 -11.29 19.36 -0.10
N ARG A 86 -10.35 19.59 0.83
CA ARG A 86 -10.62 19.48 2.27
C ARG A 86 -11.48 20.61 2.78
N ARG A 87 -11.22 21.84 2.35
CA ARG A 87 -12.04 23.00 2.70
C ARG A 87 -13.49 22.77 2.31
N ASP A 88 -13.73 22.32 1.09
CA ASP A 88 -15.08 22.11 0.56
C ASP A 88 -15.76 20.92 1.24
N TYR A 89 -15.02 19.85 1.55
CA TYR A 89 -15.50 18.75 2.39
C TYR A 89 -15.95 19.23 3.78
N TYR A 90 -15.12 20.00 4.49
CA TYR A 90 -15.49 20.48 5.82
C TYR A 90 -16.67 21.45 5.77
N LYS A 91 -16.72 22.36 4.79
CA LYS A 91 -17.87 23.25 4.57
C LYS A 91 -19.18 22.46 4.39
N ALA A 92 -19.15 21.35 3.64
CA ALA A 92 -20.32 20.52 3.42
C ALA A 92 -20.74 19.69 4.66
N GLN A 93 -19.83 19.45 5.60
CA GLN A 93 -20.08 18.64 6.80
C GLN A 93 -20.47 19.46 8.04
N THR A 94 -20.09 20.74 8.11
CA THR A 94 -20.47 21.61 9.23
C THR A 94 -21.83 22.25 9.01
N ASN A 95 -22.75 22.05 9.96
CA ASN A 95 -23.88 22.95 10.16
C ASN A 95 -23.34 24.36 10.47
N LEU A 96 -24.05 25.39 10.02
CA LEU A 96 -23.70 26.82 9.82
C LEU A 96 -22.97 27.58 10.96
N THR A 97 -22.60 26.96 12.08
CA THR A 97 -22.04 27.60 13.28
C THR A 97 -20.51 27.66 13.34
N THR A 98 -19.78 26.96 12.46
CA THR A 98 -18.32 27.05 12.42
C THR A 98 -17.88 28.15 11.45
N SER A 99 -17.07 29.11 11.93
CA SER A 99 -16.59 30.19 11.08
C SER A 99 -15.74 29.68 9.90
N THR A 100 -15.92 30.28 8.72
CA THR A 100 -15.18 29.92 7.50
C THR A 100 -13.66 29.96 7.69
N ALA A 101 -13.14 30.93 8.45
CA ALA A 101 -11.71 31.06 8.75
C ALA A 101 -11.16 29.85 9.55
N SER A 102 -11.97 29.27 10.45
CA SER A 102 -11.60 28.07 11.21
C SER A 102 -11.51 26.84 10.30
N LEU A 103 -12.47 26.69 9.37
CA LEU A 103 -12.48 25.59 8.40
C LEU A 103 -11.28 25.65 7.44
N GLU A 104 -10.94 26.84 6.96
CA GLU A 104 -9.76 27.04 6.12
C GLU A 104 -8.46 26.74 6.86
N ALA A 105 -8.34 27.15 8.13
CA ALA A 105 -7.19 26.80 8.96
C ALA A 105 -7.07 25.27 9.16
N ILE A 106 -8.19 24.56 9.36
CA ILE A 106 -8.21 23.09 9.48
C ILE A 106 -7.79 22.44 8.15
N ALA A 107 -8.38 22.85 7.03
CA ALA A 107 -8.03 22.34 5.71
C ALA A 107 -6.56 22.57 5.36
N LEU A 108 -6.04 23.75 5.69
CA LEU A 108 -4.63 24.09 5.47
C LEU A 108 -3.70 23.21 6.30
N ARG A 109 -4.02 23.00 7.58
CA ARG A 109 -3.24 22.09 8.44
C ARG A 109 -3.26 20.66 7.90
N PHE A 110 -4.40 20.19 7.42
CA PHE A 110 -4.52 18.86 6.82
C PHE A 110 -3.67 18.74 5.55
N ALA A 111 -3.81 19.66 4.60
CA ALA A 111 -3.03 19.66 3.36
C ALA A 111 -1.52 19.73 3.64
N LYS A 112 -1.09 20.53 4.63
CA LYS A 112 0.30 20.56 5.11
C LYS A 112 0.75 19.20 5.64
N LYS A 113 -0.07 18.51 6.44
CA LYS A 113 0.25 17.15 6.92
C LYS A 113 0.37 16.15 5.78
N VAL A 114 -0.56 16.16 4.82
CA VAL A 114 -0.48 15.28 3.63
C VAL A 114 0.82 15.52 2.87
N LYS A 115 1.18 16.78 2.62
CA LYS A 115 2.43 17.12 1.94
C LYS A 115 3.66 16.66 2.75
N LEU A 116 3.73 16.99 4.03
CA LEU A 116 4.86 16.59 4.88
C LEU A 116 5.02 15.06 4.92
N SER A 117 3.92 14.32 5.02
CA SER A 117 3.95 12.86 4.97
C SER A 117 4.39 12.34 3.59
N SER A 118 3.92 12.95 2.49
CA SER A 118 4.39 12.65 1.12
C SER A 118 5.91 12.83 1.02
N ASP A 119 6.42 14.00 1.43
CA ASP A 119 7.84 14.33 1.39
C ASP A 119 8.66 13.31 2.19
N GLN A 120 8.23 12.96 3.41
CA GLN A 120 8.92 12.01 4.28
C GLN A 120 8.93 10.58 3.70
N LEU A 121 7.87 10.15 3.02
CA LEU A 121 7.80 8.83 2.39
C LEU A 121 8.57 8.75 1.06
N ARG A 122 8.90 9.89 0.44
CA ARG A 122 9.74 9.93 -0.79
C ARG A 122 11.24 10.01 -0.49
N GLN A 123 11.63 10.33 0.73
CA GLN A 123 13.04 10.44 1.08
C GLN A 123 13.76 9.10 0.85
N PRO A 124 14.96 9.10 0.25
CA PRO A 124 15.82 7.93 0.23
C PRO A 124 16.12 7.50 1.67
N ARG A 125 15.97 6.23 1.98
CA ARG A 125 16.23 5.71 3.33
C ARG A 125 17.08 4.46 3.26
N HIS A 126 17.83 4.26 4.34
CA HIS A 126 18.47 2.99 4.58
C HIS A 126 17.42 1.92 4.84
N SER A 127 17.76 0.72 4.44
CA SER A 127 16.86 -0.41 4.46
C SER A 127 16.83 -1.10 5.80
N PHE A 128 15.83 -1.96 5.94
CA PHE A 128 15.72 -2.90 7.04
C PHE A 128 17.04 -3.60 7.31
N SER A 129 17.53 -3.47 8.54
CA SER A 129 18.75 -4.13 9.02
C SER A 129 18.69 -5.65 8.93
N THR A 130 17.49 -6.22 9.03
CA THR A 130 17.19 -7.62 8.75
C THR A 130 15.89 -7.67 7.96
N PRO A 131 15.95 -7.72 6.62
CA PRO A 131 14.74 -7.73 5.82
C PRO A 131 13.95 -9.03 6.08
N PRO A 132 12.61 -8.96 6.07
CA PRO A 132 11.79 -10.16 6.05
C PRO A 132 12.08 -10.97 4.78
N ALA A 133 11.92 -12.29 4.82
CA ALA A 133 12.11 -13.11 3.62
C ALA A 133 11.03 -12.86 2.57
N HIS A 134 9.80 -12.59 3.01
CA HIS A 134 8.65 -12.36 2.13
C HIS A 134 7.80 -11.18 2.64
N ILE A 135 7.17 -10.49 1.70
CA ILE A 135 6.06 -9.58 1.96
C ILE A 135 4.85 -9.99 1.12
N TYR A 136 3.66 -9.69 1.62
CA TYR A 136 2.41 -10.08 0.98
C TYR A 136 1.51 -8.88 0.74
N ARG A 137 0.65 -8.97 -0.26
CA ARG A 137 -0.34 -7.94 -0.56
C ARG A 137 -1.61 -8.53 -1.14
N GLY A 138 -2.74 -8.05 -0.62
CA GLY A 138 -4.05 -8.26 -1.21
C GLY A 138 -4.49 -7.05 -2.00
N GLU A 139 -4.94 -7.25 -3.23
CA GLU A 139 -5.56 -6.18 -4.02
C GLU A 139 -6.60 -6.71 -5.01
N ALA A 140 -7.27 -5.81 -5.71
CA ALA A 140 -8.14 -6.17 -6.82
C ALA A 140 -7.96 -5.24 -8.00
N ILE A 141 -7.91 -5.82 -9.20
CA ILE A 141 -7.76 -5.11 -10.47
C ILE A 141 -8.85 -5.54 -11.46
N GLU A 142 -8.92 -4.88 -12.62
CA GLU A 142 -9.80 -5.34 -13.69
C GLU A 142 -9.29 -6.66 -14.29
N LEU A 143 -10.18 -7.64 -14.50
CA LEU A 143 -9.82 -8.99 -14.94
C LEU A 143 -8.95 -9.00 -16.21
N ARG A 144 -9.27 -8.15 -17.20
CA ARG A 144 -8.49 -8.05 -18.45
C ARG A 144 -7.05 -7.56 -18.23
N SER A 145 -6.79 -6.86 -17.13
CA SER A 145 -5.47 -6.29 -16.81
C SER A 145 -4.58 -7.28 -16.08
N VAL A 146 -5.11 -8.41 -15.59
CA VAL A 146 -4.34 -9.40 -14.81
C VAL A 146 -3.15 -9.91 -15.61
N HIS A 147 -3.38 -10.43 -16.81
CA HIS A 147 -2.31 -10.96 -17.65
C HIS A 147 -1.42 -9.89 -18.29
N ALA A 148 -1.83 -8.62 -18.29
CA ALA A 148 -0.97 -7.53 -18.73
C ALA A 148 0.01 -7.12 -17.63
N THR A 149 -0.47 -7.04 -16.38
CA THR A 149 0.32 -6.61 -15.22
C THR A 149 1.17 -7.74 -14.65
N TYR A 150 0.61 -8.95 -14.56
CA TYR A 150 1.18 -10.09 -13.83
C TYR A 150 1.54 -11.27 -14.76
N ARG A 151 2.02 -10.97 -15.97
CA ARG A 151 2.59 -12.00 -16.85
C ARG A 151 3.90 -12.54 -16.28
N VAL A 152 4.15 -13.84 -16.38
CA VAL A 152 5.44 -14.43 -15.99
C VAL A 152 6.60 -13.76 -16.74
N GLY A 153 7.67 -13.44 -16.02
CA GLY A 153 8.83 -12.68 -16.49
C GLY A 153 8.59 -11.16 -16.61
N GLN A 154 7.38 -10.68 -16.34
CA GLN A 154 7.09 -9.25 -16.32
C GLN A 154 7.77 -8.59 -15.13
N ILE A 155 8.41 -7.45 -15.38
CA ILE A 155 8.88 -6.56 -14.33
C ILE A 155 7.78 -5.57 -14.00
N VAL A 156 7.37 -5.54 -12.74
CA VAL A 156 6.43 -4.55 -12.20
C VAL A 156 7.22 -3.54 -11.39
N THR A 157 6.89 -2.26 -11.57
CA THR A 157 7.46 -1.16 -10.80
C THR A 157 6.34 -0.44 -10.07
N TRP A 158 6.54 -0.19 -8.78
CA TRP A 158 5.64 0.62 -7.97
C TRP A 158 6.19 2.04 -7.84
N ASP A 159 5.67 2.96 -8.66
CA ASP A 159 6.10 4.37 -8.64
C ASP A 159 5.62 5.15 -7.42
N LEU A 160 4.61 4.62 -6.71
CA LEU A 160 4.06 5.20 -5.50
C LEU A 160 4.17 4.18 -4.35
N PRO A 161 4.19 4.63 -3.09
CA PRO A 161 4.28 3.72 -1.97
C PRO A 161 3.09 2.76 -1.93
N LYS A 162 3.32 1.53 -1.49
CA LYS A 162 2.29 0.49 -1.37
C LYS A 162 2.27 -0.09 0.03
N SER A 163 1.06 -0.31 0.54
CA SER A 163 0.82 -1.06 1.77
C SER A 163 0.92 -2.56 1.49
N CYS A 164 1.80 -3.24 2.20
CA CYS A 164 2.00 -4.68 2.20
C CYS A 164 1.90 -5.19 3.66
N THR A 165 2.02 -6.50 3.85
CA THR A 165 1.92 -7.13 5.16
C THR A 165 2.98 -8.21 5.33
N LEU A 166 3.42 -8.43 6.57
CA LEU A 166 4.21 -9.60 6.99
C LEU A 166 3.34 -10.83 7.30
N ASN A 167 2.02 -10.65 7.36
CA ASN A 167 1.06 -11.71 7.64
C ASN A 167 0.78 -12.47 6.34
N ASP A 168 1.31 -13.69 6.25
CA ASP A 168 1.22 -14.62 5.12
C ASP A 168 -0.15 -15.33 5.01
N ASN A 169 -1.05 -15.07 5.96
CA ASN A 169 -2.24 -15.87 6.18
C ASN A 169 -3.48 -15.13 5.66
N PHE A 170 -4.17 -14.40 6.53
CA PHE A 170 -5.51 -13.86 6.25
C PHE A 170 -5.53 -12.43 5.73
N VAL A 171 -4.49 -11.64 6.03
CA VAL A 171 -4.48 -10.21 5.73
C VAL A 171 -4.52 -9.95 4.21
N PRO A 172 -3.72 -10.63 3.36
CA PRO A 172 -3.81 -10.46 1.91
C PRO A 172 -5.20 -10.82 1.38
N LEU A 173 -5.78 -11.93 1.84
CA LEU A 173 -7.11 -12.35 1.41
C LEU A 173 -8.19 -11.30 1.77
N HIS A 174 -8.13 -10.75 2.99
CA HIS A 174 -9.05 -9.71 3.44
C HIS A 174 -8.99 -8.46 2.56
N PHE A 175 -7.79 -7.99 2.22
CA PHE A 175 -7.63 -6.79 1.42
C PHE A 175 -7.96 -6.99 -0.06
N ALA A 176 -7.67 -8.17 -0.61
CA ALA A 176 -8.14 -8.54 -1.95
C ALA A 176 -9.67 -8.54 -2.00
N TRP A 177 -10.35 -9.14 -1.01
CA TRP A 177 -11.81 -9.18 -0.92
C TRP A 177 -12.40 -7.77 -0.79
N LYS A 178 -11.86 -6.97 0.13
CA LYS A 178 -12.30 -5.60 0.39
C LYS A 178 -12.20 -4.75 -0.88
N GLN A 179 -11.07 -4.81 -1.58
CA GLN A 179 -10.89 -4.05 -2.82
C GLN A 179 -11.76 -4.60 -3.95
N TYR A 180 -11.91 -5.92 -4.05
CA TYR A 180 -12.75 -6.57 -5.05
C TYR A 180 -14.20 -6.08 -4.95
N HIS A 181 -14.78 -6.05 -3.75
CA HIS A 181 -16.15 -5.55 -3.53
C HIS A 181 -16.28 -4.03 -3.67
N GLN A 182 -15.25 -3.25 -3.31
CA GLN A 182 -15.23 -1.81 -3.56
C GLN A 182 -15.15 -1.47 -5.05
N ASN A 183 -14.35 -2.24 -5.81
CA ASN A 183 -14.14 -2.08 -7.24
C ASN A 183 -15.29 -2.67 -8.06
N PHE A 184 -16.03 -3.64 -7.55
CA PHE A 184 -17.23 -4.19 -8.19
C PHE A 184 -18.25 -3.10 -8.59
N ARG A 185 -18.28 -1.99 -7.84
CA ARG A 185 -19.14 -0.84 -8.16
C ARG A 185 -18.58 0.08 -9.25
N LYS A 186 -17.31 -0.10 -9.64
CA LYS A 186 -16.55 0.81 -10.51
C LYS A 186 -16.06 0.17 -11.80
N VAL A 187 -15.83 -1.15 -11.81
CA VAL A 187 -15.34 -1.90 -12.98
C VAL A 187 -16.27 -3.05 -13.30
N SER A 188 -16.37 -3.41 -14.59
CA SER A 188 -17.31 -4.42 -15.08
C SER A 188 -17.00 -5.83 -14.59
N MET A 189 -15.72 -6.17 -14.44
CA MET A 189 -15.27 -7.48 -13.96
C MET A 189 -13.98 -7.35 -13.13
N PRO A 190 -14.07 -7.24 -11.80
CA PRO A 190 -12.88 -7.25 -10.94
C PRO A 190 -12.29 -8.66 -10.84
N ALA A 191 -11.01 -8.74 -10.47
CA ALA A 191 -10.29 -9.95 -10.10
C ALA A 191 -9.46 -9.67 -8.84
N GLY A 192 -9.51 -10.59 -7.88
CA GLY A 192 -8.68 -10.53 -6.68
C GLY A 192 -7.27 -10.99 -6.97
N ILE A 193 -6.28 -10.33 -6.37
CA ILE A 193 -4.87 -10.68 -6.47
C ILE A 193 -4.32 -10.89 -5.06
N LEU A 194 -3.68 -12.03 -4.86
CA LEU A 194 -2.85 -12.31 -3.70
C LEU A 194 -1.41 -12.39 -4.17
N LEU A 195 -0.63 -11.38 -3.78
CA LEU A 195 0.75 -11.21 -4.21
C LEU A 195 1.67 -11.60 -3.07
N GLU A 196 2.60 -12.52 -3.34
CA GLU A 196 3.74 -12.88 -2.51
C GLU A 196 5.01 -12.42 -3.21
N ILE A 197 5.83 -11.63 -2.52
CA ILE A 197 7.12 -11.16 -3.04
C ILE A 197 8.22 -11.66 -2.11
N GLU A 198 9.09 -12.51 -2.65
CA GLU A 198 10.36 -12.88 -2.03
C GLU A 198 11.33 -11.69 -2.10
N LEU A 199 11.96 -11.36 -0.97
CA LEU A 199 12.93 -10.28 -0.85
C LEU A 199 14.35 -10.84 -0.79
N ASP A 200 15.32 -10.12 -1.36
CA ASP A 200 16.72 -10.54 -1.32
C ASP A 200 17.32 -10.25 0.07
N PRO A 201 17.68 -11.28 0.86
CA PRO A 201 18.20 -11.09 2.22
C PRO A 201 19.58 -10.41 2.24
N THR A 202 20.30 -10.40 1.12
CA THR A 202 21.63 -9.78 1.00
C THR A 202 21.55 -8.30 0.67
N LYS A 203 20.35 -7.79 0.42
CA LYS A 203 20.14 -6.44 -0.06
C LYS A 203 19.23 -5.64 0.84
N ALA A 204 19.45 -4.36 0.70
CA ALA A 204 18.77 -3.32 1.42
C ALA A 204 17.39 -3.11 0.75
N ALA A 205 16.33 -3.74 1.27
CA ALA A 205 14.96 -3.52 0.79
C ALA A 205 14.40 -2.16 1.27
N SER A 206 13.79 -1.38 0.38
CA SER A 206 13.24 -0.05 0.70
C SER A 206 11.85 -0.17 1.36
N LEU A 207 11.84 -0.56 2.63
CA LEU A 207 10.66 -0.89 3.41
C LEU A 207 10.57 -0.04 4.69
N LEU A 208 9.36 0.25 5.16
CA LEU A 208 9.10 0.85 6.47
C LEU A 208 8.12 0.00 7.28
N TRP A 209 8.43 -0.22 8.56
CA TRP A 209 7.52 -0.85 9.50
C TRP A 209 6.45 0.12 9.97
N ALA A 210 5.19 -0.18 9.67
CA ALA A 210 4.03 0.59 10.12
C ALA A 210 3.19 -0.16 11.17
N GLY A 211 3.37 -1.49 11.31
CA GLY A 211 2.61 -2.32 12.24
C GLY A 211 2.89 -2.06 13.73
N TRP A 212 3.66 -1.03 14.11
CA TRP A 212 3.81 -0.55 15.48
C TRP A 212 2.78 0.53 15.86
N VAL A 213 2.14 1.17 14.88
CA VAL A 213 1.21 2.30 15.12
C VAL A 213 -0.04 1.80 15.85
N THR A 214 -0.31 2.40 17.01
CA THR A 214 -1.50 2.09 17.81
C THR A 214 -2.64 3.05 17.50
N ALA A 215 -3.84 2.53 17.28
CA ALA A 215 -5.03 3.37 17.20
C ALA A 215 -5.50 3.79 18.61
N PRO A 216 -6.06 4.99 18.78
CA PRO A 216 -6.63 5.42 20.07
C PRO A 216 -7.79 4.53 20.55
N ASN A 217 -8.53 3.92 19.63
CA ASN A 217 -9.59 2.97 19.95
C ASN A 217 -9.13 1.54 19.58
N PRO A 218 -9.10 0.60 20.53
CA PRO A 218 -8.68 -0.80 20.29
C PRO A 218 -9.48 -1.52 19.19
N LEU A 219 -10.72 -1.12 18.93
CA LEU A 219 -11.53 -1.68 17.85
C LEU A 219 -10.98 -1.31 16.46
N TYR A 220 -10.27 -0.18 16.35
CA TYR A 220 -9.62 0.30 15.14
C TYR A 220 -8.12 0.04 15.13
N ASP A 221 -7.59 -0.70 16.10
CA ASP A 221 -6.19 -1.07 16.12
C ASP A 221 -5.89 -2.00 14.92
N MET A 222 -5.01 -1.55 14.04
CA MET A 222 -4.67 -2.24 12.78
C MET A 222 -3.33 -2.99 12.87
N ARG A 223 -2.69 -3.10 14.04
CA ARG A 223 -1.40 -3.82 14.19
C ARG A 223 -1.47 -5.28 13.76
N TRP A 224 -2.66 -5.90 13.82
CA TRP A 224 -2.90 -7.25 13.29
C TRP A 224 -2.63 -7.39 11.79
N GLN A 225 -2.68 -6.28 11.05
CA GLN A 225 -2.35 -6.24 9.64
C GLN A 225 -0.85 -6.34 9.40
N GLN A 226 -0.01 -6.14 10.43
CA GLN A 226 1.45 -6.17 10.33
C GLN A 226 1.96 -5.39 9.11
N GLU A 227 1.50 -4.14 8.98
CA GLU A 227 1.70 -3.34 7.78
C GLU A 227 3.19 -3.00 7.57
N ILE A 228 3.63 -3.21 6.34
CA ILE A 228 4.90 -2.74 5.79
C ILE A 228 4.59 -1.77 4.65
N ILE A 229 5.21 -0.59 4.67
CA ILE A 229 5.14 0.35 3.55
C ILE A 229 6.32 0.07 2.64
N VAL A 230 6.01 -0.35 1.42
CA VAL A 230 6.99 -0.45 0.34
C VAL A 230 7.14 0.92 -0.29
N LEU A 231 8.36 1.44 -0.32
CA LEU A 231 8.65 2.79 -0.83
C LEU A 231 8.62 2.83 -2.37
N PRO A 232 8.50 4.03 -2.97
CA PRO A 232 8.52 4.22 -4.43
C PRO A 232 9.73 3.59 -5.11
N GLN A 233 9.58 3.24 -6.38
CA GLN A 233 10.59 2.61 -7.23
C GLN A 233 10.96 1.18 -6.82
N PHE A 234 10.15 0.54 -5.97
CA PHE A 234 10.24 -0.88 -5.71
C PHE A 234 9.92 -1.69 -6.97
N ARG A 235 10.73 -2.71 -7.24
CA ARG A 235 10.66 -3.51 -8.47
C ARG A 235 10.67 -4.98 -8.13
N PHE A 236 9.84 -5.73 -8.83
CA PHE A 236 9.82 -7.18 -8.73
C PHE A 236 9.54 -7.81 -10.09
N GLU A 237 10.06 -9.02 -10.27
CA GLU A 237 9.79 -9.90 -11.39
C GLU A 237 8.71 -10.89 -11.01
N VAL A 238 7.72 -11.08 -11.88
CA VAL A 238 6.66 -12.06 -11.70
C VAL A 238 7.17 -13.45 -12.08
N LEU A 239 7.16 -14.38 -11.14
CA LEU A 239 7.60 -15.76 -11.32
C LEU A 239 6.45 -16.68 -11.70
N SER A 240 5.27 -16.47 -11.11
CA SER A 240 4.06 -17.23 -11.44
C SER A 240 2.81 -16.38 -11.24
N CYS A 241 1.75 -16.70 -11.99
CA CYS A 241 0.42 -16.13 -11.83
C CYS A 241 -0.60 -17.23 -12.12
N MET A 242 -1.21 -17.78 -11.07
CA MET A 242 -2.13 -18.92 -11.16
C MET A 242 -3.52 -18.51 -10.72
N ILE A 243 -4.54 -18.97 -11.46
CA ILE A 243 -5.93 -18.81 -11.01
C ILE A 243 -6.21 -19.77 -9.86
N VAL A 244 -6.79 -19.22 -8.81
CA VAL A 244 -7.35 -19.96 -7.68
C VAL A 244 -8.86 -20.07 -7.94
N HIS A 245 -9.34 -21.29 -8.16
CA HIS A 245 -10.77 -21.51 -8.36
C HIS A 245 -11.51 -21.23 -7.05
N THR A 246 -12.34 -20.18 -7.05
CA THR A 246 -13.22 -19.85 -5.92
C THR A 246 -14.66 -19.68 -6.40
N ALA A 247 -15.63 -19.94 -5.52
CA ALA A 247 -17.05 -19.73 -5.83
C ALA A 247 -17.44 -18.24 -5.95
N GLY A 248 -16.57 -17.30 -5.56
CA GLY A 248 -16.87 -15.86 -5.43
C GLY A 248 -16.34 -14.97 -6.55
N GLY A 249 -15.66 -15.56 -7.52
CA GLY A 249 -15.04 -14.87 -8.66
C GLY A 249 -13.56 -15.19 -8.84
N PRO A 250 -12.92 -14.60 -9.85
CA PRO A 250 -11.54 -14.90 -10.18
C PRO A 250 -10.60 -14.32 -9.11
N LEU A 251 -9.85 -15.21 -8.48
CA LEU A 251 -8.77 -14.90 -7.55
C LEU A 251 -7.47 -15.43 -8.16
N TYR A 252 -6.39 -14.66 -8.11
CA TYR A 252 -5.09 -15.07 -8.61
C TYR A 252 -4.05 -15.06 -7.50
N GLU A 253 -3.26 -16.12 -7.45
CA GLU A 253 -2.03 -16.18 -6.65
C GLU A 253 -0.87 -15.79 -7.56
N VAL A 254 -0.15 -14.75 -7.18
CA VAL A 254 1.00 -14.22 -7.91
C VAL A 254 2.23 -14.35 -7.03
N LYS A 255 3.22 -15.11 -7.49
CA LYS A 255 4.54 -15.16 -6.85
C LYS A 255 5.51 -14.31 -7.62
N ALA A 256 6.29 -13.55 -6.88
CA ALA A 256 7.25 -12.62 -7.40
C ALA A 256 8.53 -12.62 -6.57
N ARG A 257 9.58 -12.06 -7.14
CA ARG A 257 10.85 -11.84 -6.45
C ARG A 257 11.32 -10.42 -6.70
N GLU A 258 11.79 -9.78 -5.64
CA GLU A 258 12.42 -8.46 -5.71
C GLU A 258 13.61 -8.47 -6.68
N ILE A 259 13.76 -7.39 -7.46
CA ILE A 259 14.89 -7.23 -8.35
C ILE A 259 15.62 -5.91 -8.09
N TYR A 260 16.95 -6.00 -8.07
CA TYR A 260 17.85 -4.86 -7.86
C TYR A 260 18.53 -4.51 -9.18
N GLY A 261 18.47 -3.26 -9.61
CA GLY A 261 19.15 -2.86 -10.84
C GLY A 261 18.83 -1.42 -11.24
N LYS A 262 19.86 -0.73 -11.77
CA LYS A 262 19.86 0.69 -12.15
C LYS A 262 18.58 1.10 -12.86
N ARG A 263 18.11 2.33 -12.58
CA ARG A 263 17.19 3.08 -13.45
C ARG A 263 17.57 2.73 -14.89
N TRP A 264 16.67 2.09 -15.62
CA TRP A 264 16.69 2.26 -17.06
C TRP A 264 16.40 3.74 -17.26
N SER A 265 17.46 4.55 -17.36
CA SER A 265 17.34 5.83 -18.03
C SER A 265 16.82 5.47 -19.40
N ALA A 266 15.53 5.67 -19.63
CA ALA A 266 15.01 5.73 -20.98
C ALA A 266 15.89 6.77 -21.67
N ILE A 267 16.85 6.29 -22.46
CA ILE A 267 17.49 7.10 -23.48
C ILE A 267 16.31 7.55 -24.32
N ARG A 268 15.86 8.78 -24.10
CA ARG A 268 15.09 9.50 -25.12
C ARG A 268 16.08 9.65 -26.26
N THR A 269 16.13 8.66 -27.13
CA THR A 269 16.68 8.84 -28.47
C THR A 269 15.76 9.86 -29.11
N TYR A 270 16.11 11.14 -28.96
CA TYR A 270 15.64 12.16 -29.87
C TYR A 270 16.21 11.76 -31.22
N VAL A 271 15.43 10.98 -31.97
CA VAL A 271 15.61 10.89 -33.41
C VAL A 271 15.29 12.30 -33.88
N SER A 272 16.33 13.09 -34.12
CA SER A 272 16.21 14.34 -34.85
C SER A 272 15.52 14.00 -36.17
N PRO A 273 14.33 14.54 -36.49
CA PRO A 273 13.82 14.41 -37.83
C PRO A 273 14.80 15.17 -38.74
N GLY A 274 15.49 14.42 -39.59
CA GLY A 274 16.25 14.98 -40.69
C GLY A 274 15.33 15.92 -41.47
N LEU A 275 15.70 17.19 -41.50
CA LEU A 275 15.15 18.14 -42.45
C LEU A 275 15.67 17.74 -43.84
N PRO A 276 14.78 17.57 -44.85
CA PRO A 276 15.16 17.87 -46.22
C PRO A 276 15.38 19.38 -46.41
#